data_AF-A0A0K2RV55-F1
#
_entry.id   AF-A0A0K2RV55-F1
#
_cell.length_a   1.000
_cell.length_b   1.000
_cell.length_c   1.000
_cell.angle_alpha   90.00
_cell.angle_beta   90.00
_cell.angle_gamma   90.00
#
_symmetry.space_group_name_H-M   'P 1'
#
loop_
_entity.id
_entity.type
_entity.pdbx_description
1 polymer ?
#
loop_
_entity_poly.entity_id
_entity_poly.type
_entity_poly.pdbx_seq_one_letter_code
_entity_poly.pdbx_strand_id
1 'polypeptide(L)'
;MSIHAIVNGRPAPESGTPVLLVRPVRPEIAPEKLSRFGDDRWDLTHGIFEDHSDSTSINFKRLPQPWREAVKDYLWQLINEDHPRALPAARAGVRCSLRSVSLIKGPIERLIIWAAGRGMESFAELDAARLDEYLAYLGDSGVSYGSRQHSVAEVRRLWSYRDLVPPRLAMPGAPPWDDAPARELLGARSDVQPINRTPGSAMQHSFRCWHGRSGSSKRSQRTSGPTSASSAGPSWADANTGRQDFDCMRQSGIRS
;
A
#
# COMPACT_ATOMS: atom_id res chain seq x y z
N MET A 1 23.53 24.70 -13.88
CA MET A 1 22.68 25.07 -12.74
C MET A 1 21.48 24.15 -12.76
N SER A 2 21.50 23.08 -11.95
CA SER A 2 20.41 22.11 -11.90
C SER A 2 19.28 22.69 -11.07
N ILE A 3 18.10 22.82 -11.67
CA ILE A 3 16.88 23.18 -10.95
C ILE A 3 16.49 21.95 -10.12
N HIS A 4 16.69 22.02 -8.80
CA HIS A 4 16.26 20.97 -7.90
C HIS A 4 14.72 20.93 -7.89
N ALA A 5 14.13 19.81 -8.28
CA ALA A 5 12.73 19.56 -8.00
C ALA A 5 12.58 19.43 -6.47
N ILE A 6 12.04 20.48 -5.85
CA ILE A 6 11.64 20.43 -4.44
C ILE A 6 10.29 19.73 -4.40
N VAL A 7 10.28 18.48 -3.95
CA VAL A 7 9.04 17.75 -3.67
C VAL A 7 8.74 17.94 -2.19
N ASN A 8 7.72 18.77 -1.89
CA ASN A 8 7.18 18.95 -0.54
C ASN A 8 8.21 19.31 0.54
N GLY A 9 9.15 20.21 0.21
CA GLY A 9 10.15 20.75 1.14
C GLY A 9 11.40 19.89 1.35
N ARG A 10 11.50 18.73 0.67
CA ARG A 10 12.71 17.90 0.65
C ARG A 10 13.28 17.89 -0.78
N PRO A 11 14.61 18.09 -0.96
CA PRO A 11 15.21 17.90 -2.28
C PRO A 11 15.02 16.44 -2.69
N ALA A 12 14.53 16.22 -3.91
CA ALA A 12 14.51 14.89 -4.51
C ALA A 12 15.94 14.29 -4.50
N PRO A 13 16.11 12.98 -4.25
CA PRO A 13 17.43 12.35 -4.27
C PRO A 13 18.07 12.52 -5.64
N GLU A 14 19.36 12.82 -5.66
CA GLU A 14 20.11 12.88 -6.91
C GLU A 14 20.37 11.46 -7.44
N SER A 15 20.65 11.34 -8.73
CA SER A 15 20.95 10.04 -9.38
C SER A 15 22.02 9.22 -8.63
N GLY A 16 23.04 9.89 -8.07
CA GLY A 16 24.12 9.25 -7.32
C GLY A 16 23.83 8.97 -5.84
N THR A 17 22.67 9.33 -5.31
CA THR A 17 22.31 9.13 -3.90
C THR A 17 22.16 7.63 -3.59
N PRO A 18 22.79 7.11 -2.52
CA PRO A 18 22.59 5.72 -2.09
C PRO A 18 21.13 5.41 -1.76
N VAL A 19 20.66 4.22 -2.14
CA VAL A 19 19.30 3.75 -1.84
C VAL A 19 19.14 3.43 -0.35
N LEU A 20 20.14 2.79 0.25
CA LEU A 20 20.19 2.43 1.66
C LEU A 20 20.88 3.53 2.49
N LEU A 21 20.41 4.77 2.39
CA LEU A 21 21.08 5.93 3.00
C LEU A 21 21.05 5.92 4.53
N VAL A 22 19.89 5.65 5.13
CA VAL A 22 19.69 5.61 6.59
C VAL A 22 19.37 4.20 7.09
N ARG A 23 19.79 3.19 6.33
CA ARG A 23 19.58 1.78 6.63
C ARG A 23 20.88 1.19 7.16
N PRO A 24 20.82 0.37 8.22
CA PRO A 24 21.95 -0.48 8.56
C PRO A 24 22.28 -1.38 7.36
N VAL A 25 23.56 -1.45 7.02
CA VAL A 25 24.11 -2.28 5.96
C VAL A 25 25.14 -3.22 6.59
N ARG A 26 25.26 -4.43 6.05
CA ARG A 26 26.29 -5.38 6.45
C ARG A 26 27.69 -4.75 6.36
N PRO A 27 28.53 -4.80 7.42
CA PRO A 27 29.78 -4.06 7.51
C PRO A 27 30.82 -4.46 6.45
N GLU A 28 30.75 -5.69 5.93
CA GLU A 28 31.62 -6.21 4.87
C GLU A 28 31.31 -5.66 3.48
N ILE A 29 30.21 -4.92 3.30
CA ILE A 29 29.77 -4.39 2.02
C ILE A 29 30.32 -2.99 1.82
N ALA A 30 31.21 -2.86 0.83
CA ALA A 30 31.77 -1.57 0.45
C ALA A 30 30.67 -0.62 -0.10
N PRO A 31 30.65 0.68 0.27
CA PRO A 31 29.59 1.62 -0.12
C PRO A 31 29.36 1.75 -1.63
N GLU A 32 30.38 1.54 -2.45
CA GLU A 32 30.31 1.53 -3.91
C GLU A 32 29.49 0.38 -4.49
N LYS A 33 29.27 -0.70 -3.73
CA LYS A 33 28.42 -1.83 -4.13
C LYS A 33 26.93 -1.58 -3.90
N LEU A 34 26.59 -0.55 -3.13
CA LEU A 34 25.18 -0.22 -2.87
C LEU A 34 24.53 0.39 -4.10
N SER A 35 23.28 0.02 -4.38
CA SER A 35 22.52 0.66 -5.45
C SER A 35 22.36 2.16 -5.22
N ARG A 36 22.35 2.91 -6.33
CA ARG A 36 22.08 4.34 -6.40
C ARG A 36 20.68 4.61 -6.90
N PHE A 37 20.13 5.77 -6.56
CA PHE A 37 18.80 6.19 -6.98
C PHE A 37 18.60 6.11 -8.50
N GLY A 38 19.61 6.50 -9.28
CA GLY A 38 19.62 6.45 -10.74
C GLY A 38 19.50 5.05 -11.33
N ASP A 39 19.87 4.00 -10.60
CA ASP A 39 19.94 2.64 -11.13
C ASP A 39 18.56 2.10 -11.53
N ASP A 40 18.50 1.35 -12.63
CA ASP A 40 17.27 0.68 -13.08
C ASP A 40 16.85 -0.50 -12.19
N ARG A 41 17.77 -0.96 -11.34
CA ARG A 41 17.55 -2.05 -10.38
C ARG A 41 18.21 -1.70 -9.05
N TRP A 42 17.46 -1.78 -7.97
CA TRP A 42 17.97 -1.63 -6.61
C TRP A 42 18.13 -2.99 -5.95
N ASP A 43 19.32 -3.29 -5.46
CA ASP A 43 19.59 -4.43 -4.59
C ASP A 43 19.47 -4.00 -3.13
N LEU A 44 18.54 -4.62 -2.40
CA LEU A 44 18.26 -4.36 -1.00
C LEU A 44 18.84 -5.44 -0.08
N THR A 45 19.42 -6.51 -0.64
CA THR A 45 19.91 -7.69 0.09
C THR A 45 20.92 -7.29 1.16
N HIS A 46 21.77 -6.31 0.88
CA HIS A 46 22.81 -5.84 1.80
C HIS A 46 22.30 -5.16 3.08
N GLY A 47 21.03 -4.73 3.11
CA GLY A 47 20.38 -4.20 4.30
C GLY A 47 19.52 -5.24 5.04
N ILE A 48 19.54 -6.51 4.61
CA ILE A 48 18.79 -7.62 5.21
C ILE A 48 19.79 -8.57 5.89
N PHE A 49 19.66 -8.71 7.20
CA PHE A 49 20.61 -9.44 8.06
C PHE A 49 20.17 -10.89 8.35
N GLU A 50 19.03 -11.33 7.83
CA GLU A 50 18.56 -12.71 8.01
C GLU A 50 19.37 -13.69 7.13
N ASP A 51 19.95 -14.73 7.75
CA ASP A 51 20.89 -15.68 7.12
C ASP A 51 20.28 -16.59 6.03
N HIS A 52 18.96 -16.62 5.92
CA HIS A 52 18.22 -17.40 4.90
C HIS A 52 17.44 -16.51 3.94
N SER A 53 17.84 -15.24 3.79
CA SER A 53 17.13 -14.32 2.90
C SER A 53 17.55 -14.52 1.45
N ASP A 54 16.55 -14.82 0.60
CA ASP A 54 16.71 -14.72 -0.85
C ASP A 54 17.14 -13.29 -1.24
N SER A 55 17.91 -13.19 -2.33
CA SER A 55 18.28 -11.91 -2.93
C SER A 55 17.03 -11.05 -3.14
N THR A 56 17.02 -9.87 -2.53
CA THR A 56 15.87 -8.96 -2.54
C THR A 56 16.21 -7.74 -3.38
N SER A 57 15.50 -7.57 -4.49
CA SER A 57 15.75 -6.45 -5.40
C SER A 57 14.48 -5.91 -6.06
N ILE A 58 14.55 -4.67 -6.52
CA ILE A 58 13.44 -3.95 -7.18
C ILE A 58 13.90 -3.52 -8.57
N ASN A 59 13.20 -3.97 -9.62
CA ASN A 59 13.51 -3.64 -11.02
C ASN A 59 12.47 -2.68 -11.62
N PHE A 60 12.90 -1.49 -12.06
CA PHE A 60 12.02 -0.43 -12.54
C PHE A 60 11.72 -0.51 -14.05
N LYS A 61 12.41 -1.37 -14.82
CA LYS A 61 12.26 -1.43 -16.29
C LYS A 61 10.85 -1.83 -16.76
N ARG A 62 10.10 -2.54 -15.92
CA ARG A 62 8.71 -2.94 -16.19
C ARG A 62 7.72 -1.79 -16.09
N LEU A 63 8.08 -0.69 -15.44
CA LEU A 63 7.23 0.48 -15.34
C LEU A 63 7.31 1.30 -16.64
N PRO A 64 6.19 1.90 -17.07
CA PRO A 64 6.22 2.89 -18.15
C PRO A 64 7.19 4.03 -17.82
N GLN A 65 7.98 4.45 -18.81
CA GLN A 65 9.08 5.42 -18.62
C GLN A 65 8.67 6.69 -17.85
N PRO A 66 7.52 7.34 -18.13
CA PRO A 66 7.13 8.57 -17.43
C PRO A 66 6.95 8.40 -15.92
N TRP A 67 6.66 7.18 -15.46
CA TRP A 67 6.34 6.89 -14.07
C TRP A 67 7.54 6.44 -13.23
N ARG A 68 8.65 6.05 -13.87
CA ARG A 68 9.79 5.40 -13.19
C ARG A 68 10.39 6.27 -12.10
N GLU A 69 10.68 7.52 -12.40
CA GLU A 69 11.33 8.44 -11.47
C GLU A 69 10.45 8.71 -10.25
N ALA A 70 9.16 8.99 -10.45
CA ALA A 70 8.24 9.22 -9.36
C ALA A 70 8.07 7.99 -8.45
N VAL A 71 8.06 6.78 -9.02
CA VAL A 71 8.03 5.53 -8.23
C VAL A 71 9.32 5.32 -7.45
N LYS A 72 10.48 5.64 -8.05
CA LYS A 72 11.75 5.61 -7.33
C LYS A 72 11.71 6.56 -6.14
N ASP A 73 11.28 7.81 -6.33
CA ASP A 73 11.17 8.78 -5.22
C ASP A 73 10.31 8.24 -4.09
N TYR A 74 9.13 7.70 -4.42
CA TYR A 74 8.23 7.11 -3.44
C TYR A 74 8.87 5.93 -2.67
N LEU A 75 9.46 4.97 -3.37
CA LEU A 75 10.10 3.82 -2.71
C LEU A 75 11.33 4.23 -1.92
N TRP A 76 12.12 5.20 -2.41
CA TRP A 76 13.26 5.74 -1.69
C TRP A 76 12.82 6.42 -0.39
N GLN A 77 11.71 7.17 -0.39
CA GLN A 77 11.10 7.71 0.82
C GLN A 77 10.70 6.59 1.79
N LEU A 78 10.00 5.56 1.34
CA LEU A 78 9.62 4.43 2.21
C LEU A 78 10.82 3.70 2.82
N ILE A 79 11.95 3.65 2.11
CA ILE A 79 13.18 3.04 2.60
C ILE A 79 13.82 3.93 3.67
N ASN A 80 13.86 5.25 3.45
CA ASN A 80 14.69 6.18 4.22
C ASN A 80 13.90 7.06 5.20
N GLU A 81 12.59 6.91 5.31
CA GLU A 81 11.79 7.66 6.27
C GLU A 81 11.72 6.97 7.64
N ASP A 82 12.09 7.72 8.68
CA ASP A 82 12.11 7.23 10.06
C ASP A 82 10.74 7.33 10.76
N HIS A 83 9.82 8.14 10.20
CA HIS A 83 8.47 8.35 10.74
C HIS A 83 7.41 8.00 9.69
N PRO A 84 7.17 6.70 9.45
CA PRO A 84 6.18 6.29 8.46
C PRO A 84 4.78 6.74 8.87
N ARG A 85 4.00 7.17 7.87
CA ARG A 85 2.60 7.53 8.10
C ARG A 85 1.79 6.32 8.56
N ALA A 86 0.92 6.53 9.54
CA ALA A 86 0.06 5.48 10.07
C ALA A 86 -0.84 4.92 8.95
N LEU A 87 -0.88 3.60 8.85
CA LEU A 87 -1.90 2.90 8.08
C LEU A 87 -2.85 2.22 9.08
N PRO A 88 -4.16 2.11 8.78
CA PRO A 88 -5.14 1.55 9.72
C PRO A 88 -4.76 0.17 10.30
N ALA A 89 -3.97 -0.63 9.57
CA ALA A 89 -3.53 -1.96 9.97
C ALA A 89 -2.01 -2.07 10.25
N ALA A 90 -1.25 -0.96 10.18
CA ALA A 90 0.19 -0.98 10.45
C ALA A 90 0.46 -0.54 11.89
N ARG A 91 1.48 -1.13 12.52
CA ARG A 91 1.97 -0.66 13.81
C ARG A 91 2.49 0.78 13.65
N ALA A 92 1.87 1.71 14.37
CA ALA A 92 2.22 3.13 14.31
C ALA A 92 3.71 3.33 14.65
N GLY A 93 4.38 4.19 13.88
CA GLY A 93 5.78 4.57 14.10
C GLY A 93 6.83 3.52 13.76
N VAL A 94 6.47 2.38 13.15
CA VAL A 94 7.44 1.34 12.77
C VAL A 94 7.78 1.43 11.29
N ARG A 95 9.04 1.77 10.99
CA ARG A 95 9.57 1.83 9.63
C ARG A 95 9.35 0.52 8.87
N CYS A 96 8.97 0.62 7.60
CA CYS A 96 8.78 -0.54 6.74
C CYS A 96 10.08 -1.35 6.64
N SER A 97 10.03 -2.69 6.74
CA SER A 97 11.21 -3.53 6.48
C SER A 97 11.58 -3.48 4.99
N LEU A 98 12.84 -3.74 4.64
CA LEU A 98 13.27 -3.75 3.23
C LEU A 98 12.54 -4.84 2.42
N ARG A 99 12.23 -5.98 3.04
CA ARG A 99 11.42 -7.03 2.44
C ARG A 99 9.98 -6.56 2.21
N SER A 100 9.37 -5.86 3.16
CA SER A 100 8.04 -5.30 2.95
C SER A 100 8.03 -4.24 1.84
N VAL A 101 9.08 -3.42 1.72
CA VAL A 101 9.21 -2.47 0.59
C VAL A 101 9.35 -3.19 -0.75
N SER A 102 10.10 -4.30 -0.85
CA SER A 102 10.20 -5.03 -2.12
C SER A 102 8.86 -5.63 -2.56
N LEU A 103 8.01 -6.04 -1.61
CA LEU A 103 6.67 -6.55 -1.88
C LEU A 103 5.69 -5.48 -2.38
N ILE A 104 5.94 -4.19 -2.10
CA ILE A 104 5.12 -3.07 -2.59
C ILE A 104 5.20 -2.93 -4.12
N LYS A 105 6.32 -3.37 -4.72
CA LYS A 105 6.57 -3.23 -6.16
C LYS A 105 5.46 -3.85 -7.03
N GLY A 106 4.98 -5.04 -6.70
CA GLY A 106 3.94 -5.71 -7.48
C GLY A 106 2.62 -4.93 -7.52
N PRO A 107 2.03 -4.58 -6.36
CA PRO A 107 0.92 -3.66 -6.23
C PRO A 107 1.05 -2.33 -7.00
N ILE A 108 2.16 -1.61 -6.83
CA ILE A 108 2.33 -0.29 -7.48
C ILE A 108 2.49 -0.43 -9.00
N GLU A 109 3.23 -1.43 -9.47
CA GLU A 109 3.39 -1.70 -10.90
C GLU A 109 2.03 -2.00 -11.54
N ARG A 110 1.19 -2.79 -10.87
CA ARG A 110 -0.14 -3.12 -11.36
C ARG A 110 -1.02 -1.88 -11.50
N LEU A 111 -1.05 -1.02 -10.48
CA LEU A 111 -1.82 0.23 -10.52
C LEU A 111 -1.34 1.14 -11.67
N ILE A 112 -0.03 1.29 -11.83
CA ILE A 112 0.56 2.14 -12.86
C ILE A 112 0.30 1.61 -14.26
N ILE A 113 0.46 0.30 -14.48
CA ILE A 113 0.16 -0.32 -15.78
C ILE A 113 -1.31 -0.14 -16.12
N TRP A 114 -2.21 -0.33 -15.14
CA TRP A 114 -3.64 -0.12 -15.33
C TRP A 114 -3.99 1.35 -15.67
N ALA A 115 -3.39 2.30 -14.94
CA ALA A 115 -3.60 3.73 -15.14
C ALA A 115 -3.05 4.21 -16.49
N ALA A 116 -1.80 3.83 -16.81
CA ALA A 116 -1.16 4.16 -18.07
C ALA A 116 -1.91 3.55 -19.27
N GLY A 117 -2.44 2.32 -19.13
CA GLY A 117 -3.28 1.70 -20.15
C GLY A 117 -4.60 2.44 -20.42
N ARG A 118 -5.02 3.33 -19.51
CA ARG A 118 -6.18 4.23 -19.65
C ARG A 118 -5.78 5.65 -20.07
N GLY A 119 -4.51 5.88 -20.38
CA GLY A 119 -4.01 7.19 -20.78
C GLY A 119 -3.86 8.18 -19.64
N MET A 120 -3.93 7.74 -18.38
CA MET A 120 -3.71 8.62 -17.23
C MET A 120 -2.26 9.09 -17.19
N GLU A 121 -2.05 10.37 -16.89
CA GLU A 121 -0.72 10.95 -16.75
C GLU A 121 -0.31 11.14 -15.29
N SER A 122 -1.28 11.17 -14.37
CA SER A 122 -1.07 11.33 -12.94
C SER A 122 -2.05 10.50 -12.12
N PHE A 123 -1.78 10.31 -10.83
CA PHE A 123 -2.73 9.78 -9.86
C PHE A 123 -3.69 10.82 -9.30
N ALA A 124 -3.51 12.12 -9.60
CA ALA A 124 -4.50 13.17 -9.28
C ALA A 124 -5.85 12.93 -9.99
N GLU A 125 -5.78 12.10 -11.01
CA GLU A 125 -6.85 11.62 -11.84
C GLU A 125 -7.57 10.37 -11.26
N LEU A 126 -7.13 9.81 -10.12
CA LEU A 126 -7.79 8.67 -9.44
C LEU A 126 -8.93 9.14 -8.54
N ASP A 127 -10.04 9.55 -9.14
CA ASP A 127 -11.29 9.82 -8.40
C ASP A 127 -11.98 8.53 -7.93
N ALA A 128 -13.11 8.68 -7.22
CA ALA A 128 -13.87 7.55 -6.69
C ALA A 128 -14.31 6.56 -7.79
N ALA A 129 -14.76 7.06 -8.94
CA ALA A 129 -15.21 6.22 -10.04
C ALA A 129 -14.05 5.38 -10.63
N ARG A 130 -12.88 5.99 -10.82
CA ARG A 130 -11.68 5.28 -11.31
C ARG A 130 -11.12 4.32 -10.28
N LEU A 131 -11.23 4.61 -8.99
CA LEU A 131 -10.89 3.66 -7.94
C LEU A 131 -11.82 2.43 -7.95
N ASP A 132 -13.11 2.60 -8.23
CA ASP A 132 -14.05 1.49 -8.41
C ASP A 132 -13.74 0.67 -9.67
N GLU A 133 -13.40 1.33 -10.79
CA GLU A 133 -12.91 0.64 -12.00
C GLU A 133 -11.63 -0.16 -11.73
N TYR A 134 -10.74 0.36 -10.88
CA TYR A 134 -9.53 -0.37 -10.49
C TYR A 134 -9.87 -1.62 -9.67
N LEU A 135 -10.85 -1.56 -8.76
CA LEU A 135 -11.33 -2.75 -8.04
C LEU A 135 -11.91 -3.81 -8.98
N ALA A 136 -12.72 -3.38 -9.96
CA ALA A 136 -13.26 -4.28 -10.98
C ALA A 136 -12.13 -4.95 -11.77
N TYR A 137 -11.15 -4.17 -12.22
CA TYR A 137 -9.95 -4.70 -12.88
C TYR A 137 -9.18 -5.70 -11.99
N LEU A 138 -9.03 -5.43 -10.70
CA LEU A 138 -8.39 -6.39 -9.79
C LEU A 138 -9.15 -7.72 -9.75
N GLY A 139 -10.48 -7.67 -9.73
CA GLY A 139 -11.35 -8.85 -9.82
C GLY A 139 -11.10 -9.70 -11.06
N ASP A 140 -10.88 -9.05 -12.21
CA ASP A 140 -10.71 -9.72 -13.50
C ASP A 140 -9.24 -10.07 -13.84
N SER A 141 -8.27 -9.51 -13.12
CA SER A 141 -6.83 -9.63 -13.43
C SER A 141 -6.21 -11.01 -13.23
N GLY A 142 -6.97 -12.00 -12.73
CA GLY A 142 -6.49 -13.35 -12.45
C GLY A 142 -5.46 -13.47 -11.32
N VAL A 143 -5.14 -12.39 -10.61
CA VAL A 143 -4.17 -12.41 -9.50
C VAL A 143 -4.79 -12.99 -8.22
N SER A 144 -3.94 -13.57 -7.37
CA SER A 144 -4.38 -14.16 -6.11
C SER A 144 -5.12 -13.15 -5.22
N TYR A 145 -6.03 -13.62 -4.37
CA TYR A 145 -6.73 -12.75 -3.41
C TYR A 145 -5.78 -11.94 -2.54
N GLY A 146 -4.68 -12.56 -2.06
CA GLY A 146 -3.64 -11.84 -1.32
C GLY A 146 -3.00 -10.72 -2.13
N SER A 147 -2.72 -10.94 -3.42
CA SER A 147 -2.21 -9.88 -4.32
C SER A 147 -3.20 -8.74 -4.52
N ARG A 148 -4.50 -9.04 -4.57
CA ARG A 148 -5.56 -8.02 -4.61
C ARG A 148 -5.61 -7.22 -3.31
N GLN A 149 -5.53 -7.88 -2.15
CA GLN A 149 -5.45 -7.21 -0.86
C GLN A 149 -4.23 -6.29 -0.76
N HIS A 150 -3.06 -6.74 -1.21
CA HIS A 150 -1.86 -5.91 -1.26
C HIS A 150 -2.01 -4.72 -2.21
N SER A 151 -2.75 -4.87 -3.31
CA SER A 151 -3.06 -3.76 -4.24
C SER A 151 -3.93 -2.70 -3.58
N VAL A 152 -4.98 -3.11 -2.87
CA VAL A 152 -5.87 -2.19 -2.11
C VAL A 152 -5.10 -1.49 -0.99
N ALA A 153 -4.29 -2.23 -0.24
CA ALA A 153 -3.47 -1.67 0.83
C ALA A 153 -2.46 -0.64 0.30
N GLU A 154 -1.89 -0.88 -0.87
CA GLU A 154 -0.91 0.02 -1.46
C GLU A 154 -1.54 1.32 -1.98
N VAL A 155 -2.74 1.27 -2.56
CA VAL A 155 -3.50 2.48 -2.92
C VAL A 155 -3.71 3.37 -1.69
N ARG A 156 -4.06 2.77 -0.54
CA ARG A 156 -4.22 3.51 0.72
C ARG A 156 -2.92 4.10 1.24
N ARG A 157 -1.82 3.35 1.09
CA ARG A 157 -0.49 3.85 1.45
C ARG A 157 -0.11 5.04 0.58
N LEU A 158 -0.23 4.93 -0.74
CA LEU A 158 0.03 6.04 -1.65
C LEU A 158 -0.81 7.28 -1.30
N TRP A 159 -2.10 7.09 -1.00
CA TRP A 159 -2.96 8.20 -0.57
C TRP A 159 -2.51 8.85 0.75
N SER A 160 -2.05 8.05 1.73
CA SER A 160 -1.55 8.63 2.99
C SER A 160 -0.27 9.43 2.75
N TYR A 161 0.52 9.04 1.75
CA TYR A 161 1.74 9.71 1.28
C TYR A 161 1.51 10.82 0.24
N ARG A 162 0.26 11.15 -0.12
CA ARG A 162 -0.06 12.06 -1.24
C ARG A 162 0.62 13.44 -1.16
N ASP A 163 0.85 13.94 0.06
CA ASP A 163 1.49 15.24 0.30
C ASP A 163 3.03 15.16 0.35
N LEU A 164 3.62 13.99 0.11
CA LEU A 164 5.07 13.73 0.17
C LEU A 164 5.62 13.18 -1.14
N VAL A 165 4.76 12.60 -1.98
CA VAL A 165 5.15 12.06 -3.28
C VAL A 165 5.19 13.14 -4.37
N PRO A 166 5.90 12.89 -5.48
CA PRO A 166 5.87 13.77 -6.65
C PRO A 166 4.45 13.94 -7.22
N PRO A 167 4.15 15.05 -7.92
CA PRO A 167 2.81 15.36 -8.45
C PRO A 167 2.19 14.24 -9.30
N ARG A 168 3.02 13.42 -9.96
CA ARG A 168 2.55 12.27 -10.75
C ARG A 168 1.89 11.18 -9.90
N LEU A 169 2.34 10.99 -8.66
CA LEU A 169 1.79 9.97 -7.75
C LEU A 169 0.84 10.55 -6.70
N ALA A 170 0.72 11.88 -6.62
CA ALA A 170 -0.16 12.53 -5.68
C ALA A 170 -1.63 12.22 -6.02
N MET A 171 -2.35 11.63 -5.07
CA MET A 171 -3.78 11.30 -5.21
C MET A 171 -4.67 12.46 -4.75
N PRO A 172 -5.96 12.49 -5.16
CA PRO A 172 -6.94 13.46 -4.66
C PRO A 172 -7.07 13.47 -3.13
N GLY A 173 -7.61 14.57 -2.61
CA GLY A 173 -7.78 14.76 -1.16
C GLY A 173 -8.77 13.80 -0.50
N ALA A 174 -9.75 13.27 -1.24
CA ALA A 174 -10.71 12.31 -0.72
C ALA A 174 -10.06 10.93 -0.47
N PRO A 175 -10.32 10.27 0.67
CA PRO A 175 -9.75 8.95 0.96
C PRO A 175 -10.26 7.87 -0.01
N PRO A 176 -9.43 6.88 -0.38
CA PRO A 176 -9.85 5.80 -1.25
C PRO A 176 -10.96 4.95 -0.62
N TRP A 177 -12.09 4.83 -1.32
CA TRP A 177 -13.25 4.00 -0.94
C TRP A 177 -13.82 4.28 0.45
N ASP A 178 -13.75 5.54 0.91
CA ASP A 178 -14.26 5.95 2.23
C ASP A 178 -13.75 5.06 3.38
N ASP A 179 -12.51 4.60 3.28
CA ASP A 179 -11.83 3.71 4.24
C ASP A 179 -12.46 2.31 4.45
N ALA A 180 -13.40 1.88 3.60
CA ALA A 180 -14.03 0.55 3.70
C ALA A 180 -12.99 -0.60 3.78
N PRO A 181 -13.13 -1.63 4.61
CA PRO A 181 -12.11 -2.68 4.74
C PRO A 181 -11.89 -3.45 3.43
N ALA A 182 -10.64 -3.87 3.15
CA ALA A 182 -10.32 -4.57 1.89
C ALA A 182 -11.14 -5.85 1.65
N ARG A 183 -11.57 -6.53 2.72
CA ARG A 183 -12.44 -7.72 2.63
C ARG A 183 -13.85 -7.37 2.14
N GLU A 184 -14.35 -6.18 2.48
CA GLU A 184 -15.64 -5.70 1.97
C GLU A 184 -15.52 -5.33 0.49
N LEU A 185 -14.44 -4.63 0.12
CA LEU A 185 -14.18 -4.22 -1.26
C LEU A 185 -13.95 -5.39 -2.22
N LEU A 186 -13.21 -6.42 -1.78
CA LEU A 186 -12.83 -7.55 -2.63
C LEU A 186 -13.80 -8.73 -2.53
N GLY A 187 -14.78 -8.65 -1.64
CA GLY A 187 -15.68 -9.76 -1.30
C GLY A 187 -14.98 -10.91 -0.57
N ALA A 188 -15.71 -12.01 -0.41
CA ALA A 188 -15.16 -13.22 0.19
C ALA A 188 -14.05 -13.81 -0.69
N ARG A 189 -13.08 -14.47 -0.04
CA ARG A 189 -12.08 -15.29 -0.74
C ARG A 189 -12.83 -16.36 -1.53
N SER A 190 -12.83 -16.26 -2.85
CA SER A 190 -13.31 -17.34 -3.71
C SER A 190 -12.22 -18.41 -3.74
N ASP A 191 -12.32 -19.38 -2.84
CA ASP A 191 -11.58 -20.63 -2.81
C ASP A 191 -12.10 -21.58 -3.90
N VAL A 192 -12.09 -21.12 -5.16
CA VAL A 192 -12.29 -22.02 -6.29
C VAL A 192 -10.91 -22.46 -6.75
N GLN A 193 -10.49 -23.65 -6.27
CA GLN A 193 -9.44 -24.39 -6.94
C GLN A 193 -9.81 -24.54 -8.43
N PRO A 194 -8.85 -24.50 -9.38
CA PRO A 194 -9.13 -24.88 -10.75
C PRO A 194 -9.35 -26.40 -10.79
N ILE A 195 -10.53 -26.85 -10.41
CA ILE A 195 -10.96 -28.22 -10.67
C ILE A 195 -11.17 -28.32 -12.18
N ASN A 196 -10.34 -29.17 -12.78
CA ASN A 196 -10.36 -29.70 -14.13
C ASN A 196 -11.62 -29.33 -14.95
N ARG A 197 -11.48 -28.41 -15.92
CA ARG A 197 -12.56 -28.08 -16.86
C ARG A 197 -12.69 -29.19 -17.89
N THR A 198 -13.63 -30.10 -17.66
CA THR A 198 -14.28 -30.85 -18.75
C THR A 198 -15.39 -29.94 -19.33
N PRO A 199 -15.41 -29.61 -20.63
CA PRO A 199 -16.37 -28.65 -21.17
C PRO A 199 -17.74 -29.32 -21.34
N GLY A 200 -18.71 -28.92 -20.51
CA GLY A 200 -20.10 -29.33 -20.64
C GLY A 200 -21.06 -28.31 -20.03
N SER A 201 -21.62 -27.46 -20.90
CA SER A 201 -22.89 -26.71 -20.76
C SER A 201 -23.20 -25.87 -19.49
N ALA A 202 -23.63 -24.63 -19.78
CA ALA A 202 -24.47 -23.75 -18.93
C ALA A 202 -23.78 -23.07 -17.73
N MET A 203 -24.14 -21.88 -17.26
CA MET A 203 -25.11 -20.84 -17.66
C MET A 203 -24.75 -19.58 -16.85
N GLN A 204 -25.20 -18.43 -17.32
CA GLN A 204 -25.08 -17.12 -16.68
C GLN A 204 -25.55 -17.13 -15.21
N HIS A 205 -24.83 -16.46 -14.32
CA HIS A 205 -25.43 -15.83 -13.13
C HIS A 205 -24.64 -14.60 -12.65
N SER A 206 -25.27 -13.44 -12.91
CA SER A 206 -25.48 -12.32 -11.99
C SER A 206 -24.28 -11.65 -11.28
N PHE A 207 -23.77 -10.59 -11.91
CA PHE A 207 -23.35 -9.39 -11.18
C PHE A 207 -24.58 -8.60 -10.74
N ARG A 208 -25.02 -8.78 -9.49
CA ARG A 208 -25.88 -7.83 -8.79
C ARG A 208 -25.41 -7.74 -7.35
N CYS A 209 -24.82 -6.60 -7.00
CA CYS A 209 -25.05 -5.84 -5.76
C CYS A 209 -23.98 -4.74 -5.65
N TRP A 210 -24.24 -3.60 -6.30
CA TRP A 210 -23.78 -2.31 -5.81
C TRP A 210 -24.84 -1.28 -6.19
N HIS A 211 -25.67 -0.92 -5.22
CA HIS A 211 -26.52 0.27 -5.27
C HIS A 211 -26.36 1.00 -3.94
N GLY A 212 -25.69 2.15 -4.00
CA GLY A 212 -25.50 3.06 -2.89
C GLY A 212 -26.83 3.51 -2.31
N ARG A 213 -26.97 3.35 -0.99
CA ARG A 213 -28.08 3.91 -0.23
C ARG A 213 -27.63 5.28 0.30
N SER A 214 -28.14 6.33 -0.33
CA SER A 214 -28.02 7.72 0.13
C SER A 214 -28.69 7.90 1.49
N GLY A 215 -27.91 8.19 2.53
CA GLY A 215 -28.40 8.55 3.86
C GLY A 215 -28.69 10.04 3.97
N SER A 216 -29.96 10.42 4.00
CA SER A 216 -30.43 11.76 4.36
C SER A 216 -30.32 11.98 5.87
N SER A 217 -29.47 12.90 6.32
CA SER A 217 -29.39 13.28 7.74
C SER A 217 -30.50 14.27 8.08
N LYS A 218 -31.49 13.83 8.87
CA LYS A 218 -32.49 14.68 9.50
C LYS A 218 -31.90 15.35 10.73
N ARG A 219 -31.80 16.67 10.63
CA ARG A 219 -31.87 17.69 11.70
C ARG A 219 -32.75 17.22 12.88
N SER A 220 -32.19 17.23 14.08
CA SER A 220 -32.95 17.32 15.33
C SER A 220 -32.30 18.36 16.23
N GLN A 221 -33.02 19.45 16.46
CA GLN A 221 -32.73 20.46 17.48
C GLN A 221 -33.17 19.91 18.83
N ARG A 222 -32.37 20.11 19.88
CA ARG A 222 -32.88 20.34 21.24
C ARG A 222 -31.90 21.16 22.06
N THR A 223 -32.51 21.99 22.89
CA THR A 223 -32.03 23.16 23.62
C THR A 223 -31.47 22.84 25.01
N SER A 224 -30.50 23.66 25.46
CA SER A 224 -30.19 24.19 26.81
C SER A 224 -30.50 23.31 28.05
N GLY A 225 -29.56 22.99 28.94
CA GLY A 225 -28.88 23.87 29.91
C GLY A 225 -28.67 23.14 31.27
N PRO A 226 -27.99 23.72 32.28
CA PRO A 226 -26.85 23.08 32.97
C PRO A 226 -27.04 22.73 34.45
N THR A 227 -26.23 21.80 34.99
CA THR A 227 -25.88 21.74 36.43
C THR A 227 -24.51 21.07 36.67
N SER A 228 -23.78 21.61 37.63
CA SER A 228 -22.41 21.34 38.07
C SER A 228 -22.28 20.29 39.20
N ALA A 229 -21.05 19.75 39.31
CA ALA A 229 -20.30 19.34 40.52
C ALA A 229 -20.17 17.84 40.94
N SER A 230 -18.89 17.45 41.01
CA SER A 230 -18.19 16.68 42.05
C SER A 230 -18.13 15.14 42.09
N SER A 231 -16.88 14.66 41.98
CA SER A 231 -16.16 13.61 42.75
C SER A 231 -16.79 12.22 43.02
N ALA A 232 -16.13 11.17 42.53
CA ALA A 232 -15.53 10.05 43.29
C ALA A 232 -15.17 8.89 42.35
N GLY A 233 -13.96 8.33 42.48
CA GLY A 233 -13.58 7.06 41.84
C GLY A 233 -14.22 5.85 42.53
N PRO A 234 -14.16 4.65 41.90
CA PRO A 234 -13.24 3.64 42.47
C PRO A 234 -12.51 2.71 41.47
N SER A 235 -11.38 2.23 41.99
CA SER A 235 -10.56 1.03 41.79
C SER A 235 -11.07 -0.21 40.98
N TRP A 236 -10.16 -0.71 40.13
CA TRP A 236 -9.82 -2.09 39.68
C TRP A 236 -10.77 -3.28 39.95
N ALA A 237 -11.15 -4.02 38.90
CA ALA A 237 -10.60 -5.34 38.52
C ALA A 237 -11.50 -6.13 37.53
N ASP A 238 -10.84 -6.71 36.52
CA ASP A 238 -11.12 -7.94 35.76
C ASP A 238 -12.41 -8.11 34.92
N ALA A 239 -12.24 -8.27 33.59
CA ALA A 239 -12.15 -9.61 32.98
C ALA A 239 -12.07 -9.58 31.42
N ASN A 240 -11.19 -10.44 30.92
CA ASN A 240 -11.27 -11.22 29.68
C ASN A 240 -10.71 -10.69 28.33
N THR A 241 -9.39 -10.85 28.20
CA THR A 241 -8.71 -11.76 27.26
C THR A 241 -9.41 -12.07 25.92
N GLY A 242 -8.88 -11.49 24.85
CA GLY A 242 -9.19 -11.84 23.46
C GLY A 242 -8.01 -11.58 22.54
N ARG A 243 -6.97 -12.41 22.67
CA ARG A 243 -5.84 -12.52 21.73
C ARG A 243 -6.35 -12.61 20.28
N GLN A 244 -5.82 -11.76 19.40
CA GLN A 244 -5.49 -12.16 18.04
C GLN A 244 -4.06 -11.74 17.77
N ASP A 245 -3.15 -12.64 18.11
CA ASP A 245 -1.79 -12.68 17.61
C ASP A 245 -1.86 -12.74 16.07
N PHE A 246 -1.51 -11.65 15.38
CA PHE A 246 -1.13 -11.71 13.97
C PHE A 246 0.39 -11.77 13.89
N ASP A 247 0.92 -12.94 14.26
CA ASP A 247 2.14 -13.46 13.69
C ASP A 247 1.87 -13.69 12.19
N CYS A 248 2.31 -12.79 11.32
CA CYS A 248 2.02 -12.92 9.89
C CYS A 248 3.25 -12.61 9.03
N MET A 249 4.22 -13.51 9.09
CA MET A 249 4.96 -14.03 7.93
C MET A 249 5.79 -15.23 8.40
N ARG A 250 5.17 -16.42 8.41
CA ARG A 250 5.91 -17.70 8.48
C ARG A 250 5.47 -18.60 7.35
N GLN A 251 6.49 -19.11 6.65
CA GLN A 251 6.44 -19.97 5.48
C GLN A 251 5.71 -21.30 5.78
N SER A 252 4.82 -21.71 4.89
CA SER A 252 4.48 -23.12 4.65
C SER A 252 5.46 -23.60 3.56
N GLY A 253 6.21 -24.69 3.67
CA GLY A 253 5.87 -25.97 4.27
C GLY A 253 5.80 -27.00 3.15
N ILE A 254 6.97 -27.42 2.64
CA ILE A 254 7.15 -28.57 1.76
C ILE A 254 6.98 -29.83 2.62
N ARG A 255 6.19 -30.81 2.17
CA ARG A 255 6.34 -32.20 2.58
C ARG A 255 6.52 -33.09 1.35
N SER A 256 7.36 -34.09 1.60
CA SER A 256 7.96 -35.11 0.76
C SER A 256 7.04 -35.80 -0.23
#